data_AF-A0A7C6W990-F1
#
_entry.id   AF-A0A7C6W990-F1
#
_cell.length_a   1.000
_cell.length_b   1.000
_cell.length_c   1.000
_cell.angle_alpha   90.00
_cell.angle_beta   90.00
_cell.angle_gamma   90.00
#
_symmetry.space_group_name_H-M   'P 1'
#
loop_
_entity.id
_entity.type
_entity.pdbx_description
1 polymer ?
#
loop_
_entity_poly.entity_id
_entity_poly.type
_entity_poly.pdbx_seq_one_letter_code
_entity_poly.pdbx_strand_id
1 'polypeptide(L)'
;GCEFYLASSNALTEDGRLVNIDGTGNRVMGMVYGPRRVILVVGSNKLAGSLEAALERIHREACPPNARRLKLQTPCAATGECNDCSSPDRMCKVTTIIEGKPGATDLEVILVGEKLGY
;
A
#
# COMPACT_ATOMS: atom_id res chain seq x y z
N GLY A 1 -19.96 6.39 13.62
CA GLY A 1 -18.75 6.09 12.82
C GLY A 1 -18.88 4.72 12.22
N CYS A 2 -18.13 4.41 11.16
CA CYS A 2 -18.09 3.06 10.58
C CYS A 2 -17.52 2.05 11.58
N GLU A 3 -17.97 0.80 11.56
CA GLU A 3 -17.49 -0.26 12.47
C GLU A 3 -16.25 -0.99 11.94
N PHE A 4 -16.13 -1.09 10.61
CA PHE A 4 -15.08 -1.83 9.92
C PHE A 4 -14.41 -0.96 8.86
N TYR A 5 -13.11 -1.14 8.66
CA TYR A 5 -12.40 -0.59 7.52
C TYR A 5 -11.70 -1.72 6.77
N LEU A 6 -12.09 -1.90 5.50
CA LEU A 6 -11.49 -2.89 4.62
C LEU A 6 -10.45 -2.22 3.74
N ALA A 7 -9.24 -2.75 3.76
CA ALA A 7 -8.16 -2.28 2.91
C ALA A 7 -7.25 -3.45 2.50
N SER A 8 -6.14 -3.09 1.85
CA SER A 8 -5.02 -3.98 1.54
C SER A 8 -3.74 -3.22 1.85
N SER A 9 -2.65 -3.96 2.02
CA SER A 9 -1.31 -3.37 1.97
C SER A 9 -0.75 -3.32 0.54
N ASN A 10 0.24 -2.46 0.28
CA ASN A 10 0.95 -2.47 -1.01
C ASN A 10 2.02 -3.56 -1.04
N ALA A 11 2.64 -3.86 0.10
CA ALA A 11 3.53 -5.01 0.27
C ALA A 11 3.52 -5.48 1.73
N LEU A 12 3.77 -6.77 1.94
CA LEU A 12 3.99 -7.37 3.25
C LEU A 12 5.32 -8.09 3.23
N THR A 13 6.23 -7.73 4.14
CA THR A 13 7.52 -8.39 4.23
C THR A 13 7.40 -9.74 4.94
N GLU A 14 8.34 -10.65 4.69
CA GLU A 14 8.40 -11.97 5.35
C GLU A 14 8.51 -11.88 6.88
N ASP A 15 9.10 -10.80 7.39
CA ASP A 15 9.17 -10.50 8.83
C ASP A 15 7.95 -9.73 9.38
N GLY A 16 6.88 -9.60 8.58
CA GLY A 16 5.57 -9.15 9.05
C GLY A 16 5.31 -7.64 8.98
N ARG A 17 6.15 -6.86 8.31
CA ARG A 17 5.98 -5.40 8.16
C ARG A 17 5.04 -5.09 6.99
N LEU A 18 3.99 -4.32 7.25
CA LEU A 18 3.09 -3.82 6.21
C LEU A 18 3.66 -2.51 5.64
N VAL A 19 4.01 -2.51 4.37
CA VAL A 19 4.61 -1.37 3.69
C VAL A 19 3.58 -0.75 2.76
N ASN A 20 3.32 0.54 2.96
CA ASN A 20 2.28 1.25 2.23
C ASN A 20 2.79 2.57 1.68
N ILE A 21 2.37 2.87 0.45
CA ILE A 21 2.59 4.14 -0.22
C ILE A 21 1.22 4.77 -0.55
N ASP A 22 1.11 6.06 -0.28
CA ASP A 22 -0.10 6.86 -0.47
C ASP A 22 0.24 8.28 -0.92
N GLY A 23 -0.69 8.94 -1.59
CA GLY A 23 -0.55 10.32 -2.06
C GLY A 23 -0.98 11.31 -0.99
N THR A 24 -2.20 11.11 -0.48
CA THR A 24 -2.79 11.96 0.57
C THR A 24 -2.57 11.37 1.96
N GLY A 25 -2.38 10.05 2.04
CA GLY A 25 -2.22 9.34 3.32
C GLY A 25 -3.55 8.90 3.95
N ASN A 26 -4.69 9.20 3.33
CA ASN A 26 -6.01 8.89 3.89
C ASN A 26 -6.26 7.38 4.05
N ARG A 27 -5.74 6.53 3.15
CA ARG A 27 -5.88 5.07 3.29
C ARG A 27 -5.05 4.56 4.45
N VAL A 28 -3.77 4.95 4.52
CA VAL A 28 -2.87 4.48 5.59
C VAL A 28 -3.28 5.02 6.95
N MET A 29 -3.82 6.23 7.04
CA MET A 29 -4.39 6.75 8.28
C MET A 29 -5.61 5.95 8.72
N GLY A 30 -6.46 5.49 7.79
CA GLY A 30 -7.55 4.56 8.09
C GLY A 30 -7.06 3.19 8.60
N MET A 31 -5.83 2.78 8.26
CA MET A 31 -5.22 1.56 8.78
C MET A 31 -4.62 1.75 10.18
N VAL A 32 -4.15 2.95 10.51
CA VAL A 32 -3.44 3.24 11.77
C VAL A 32 -4.39 3.76 12.85
N TYR A 33 -5.31 4.66 12.48
CA TYR A 33 -6.24 5.34 13.37
C TYR A 33 -7.67 5.36 12.76
N GLY A 34 -8.08 4.20 12.25
CA GLY A 34 -9.39 4.02 11.65
C GLY A 34 -10.47 3.57 12.66
N PRO A 35 -11.56 2.97 12.14
CA PRO A 35 -12.54 2.25 12.93
C PRO A 35 -11.96 1.22 13.90
N ARG A 36 -12.81 0.75 14.81
CA ARG A 36 -12.43 -0.24 15.82
C ARG A 36 -11.84 -1.52 15.23
N ARG A 37 -12.29 -1.97 14.05
CA ARG A 37 -11.70 -3.10 13.32
C ARG A 37 -11.21 -2.68 11.94
N VAL A 38 -9.96 -3.01 11.64
CA VAL A 38 -9.34 -2.85 10.32
C VAL A 38 -8.98 -4.24 9.80
N ILE A 39 -9.48 -4.58 8.62
CA ILE A 39 -9.18 -5.87 7.98
C ILE A 39 -8.38 -5.58 6.72
N LEU A 40 -7.18 -6.15 6.66
CA LEU A 40 -6.32 -6.10 5.48
C LEU A 40 -6.38 -7.43 4.74
N VAL A 41 -6.86 -7.41 3.50
CA VAL A 41 -6.81 -8.58 2.63
C VAL A 41 -5.62 -8.42 1.70
N VAL A 42 -4.64 -9.31 1.81
CA VAL A 42 -3.35 -9.21 1.12
C VAL A 42 -3.12 -10.46 0.28
N GLY A 43 -3.03 -10.29 -1.05
CA GLY A 43 -2.72 -11.39 -1.97
C GLY A 43 -1.26 -11.82 -1.91
N SER A 44 -0.98 -13.07 -2.26
CA SER A 44 0.36 -13.67 -2.24
C SER A 44 1.35 -12.94 -3.14
N ASN A 45 0.87 -12.28 -4.19
CA ASN A 45 1.68 -11.41 -5.05
C ASN A 45 2.31 -10.22 -4.31
N LYS A 46 1.86 -9.91 -3.09
CA LYS A 46 2.30 -8.76 -2.28
C LYS A 46 3.41 -9.06 -1.28
N LEU A 47 3.85 -10.31 -1.20
CA LEU A 47 4.95 -10.72 -0.33
C LEU A 47 6.30 -10.21 -0.85
N ALA A 48 7.18 -9.83 0.07
CA ALA A 48 8.54 -9.37 -0.22
C ALA A 48 9.54 -9.88 0.82
N GLY A 49 10.76 -10.22 0.40
CA GLY A 49 11.78 -10.77 1.32
C GLY A 49 12.41 -9.73 2.27
N SER A 50 12.33 -8.44 1.95
CA SER A 50 12.86 -7.36 2.78
C SER A 50 12.07 -6.05 2.60
N LEU A 51 12.39 -5.04 3.42
CA LEU A 51 11.82 -3.70 3.28
C LEU A 51 12.21 -3.06 1.94
N GLU A 52 13.46 -3.22 1.51
CA GLU A 52 13.96 -2.72 0.23
C GLU A 52 13.21 -3.39 -0.93
N ALA A 53 13.09 -4.72 -0.91
CA ALA A 53 12.33 -5.47 -1.90
C ALA A 53 10.84 -5.08 -1.91
N ALA A 54 10.26 -4.77 -0.74
CA ALA A 54 8.90 -4.28 -0.63
C ALA A 54 8.75 -2.91 -1.31
N LEU A 55 9.65 -1.97 -1.06
CA LEU A 55 9.62 -0.64 -1.70
C LEU A 55 9.80 -0.74 -3.21
N GLU A 56 10.78 -1.52 -3.68
CA GLU A 56 11.00 -1.77 -5.11
C GLU A 56 9.77 -2.37 -5.78
N ARG A 57 9.16 -3.38 -5.16
CA ARG A 57 7.90 -3.98 -5.62
C ARG A 57 6.80 -2.93 -5.74
N ILE A 58 6.61 -2.09 -4.72
CA ILE A 58 5.55 -1.08 -4.74
C ILE A 58 5.78 -0.10 -5.90
N HIS A 59 7.01 0.36 -6.09
CA HIS A 59 7.34 1.28 -7.19
C HIS A 59 7.22 0.63 -8.57
N ARG A 60 7.53 -0.66 -8.71
CA ARG A 60 7.47 -1.38 -9.98
C ARG A 60 6.06 -1.88 -10.33
N GLU A 61 5.41 -2.54 -9.39
CA GLU A 61 4.17 -3.27 -9.63
C GLU A 61 2.93 -2.44 -9.28
N ALA A 62 3.01 -1.62 -8.22
CA ALA A 62 1.82 -0.98 -7.65
C ALA A 62 1.61 0.47 -8.09
N CYS A 63 2.65 1.29 -8.08
CA CYS A 63 2.55 2.70 -8.40
C CYS A 63 2.11 2.97 -9.85
N PRO A 64 2.71 2.35 -10.89
CA PRO A 64 2.39 2.66 -12.28
C PRO A 64 0.93 2.36 -12.67
N PRO A 65 0.36 1.16 -12.42
CA PRO A 65 -1.04 0.90 -12.75
C PRO A 65 -2.00 1.73 -11.89
N ASN A 66 -1.65 2.04 -10.63
CA ASN A 66 -2.48 2.90 -9.81
C ASN A 66 -2.51 4.34 -10.32
N ALA A 67 -1.36 4.87 -10.73
CA ALA A 67 -1.26 6.20 -11.31
C ALA A 67 -2.07 6.32 -12.61
N ARG A 68 -2.03 5.28 -13.46
CA ARG A 68 -2.93 5.17 -14.63
C ARG A 68 -4.40 5.15 -14.25
N ARG A 69 -4.79 4.31 -13.30
CA ARG A 69 -6.18 4.19 -12.82
C ARG A 69 -6.72 5.53 -12.32
N LEU A 70 -5.87 6.32 -11.65
CA LEU A 70 -6.18 7.64 -11.13
C LEU A 70 -6.04 8.78 -12.17
N LYS A 71 -5.60 8.46 -13.41
CA LYS A 71 -5.40 9.43 -14.52
C LYS A 71 -4.40 10.56 -14.18
N LEU A 72 -3.39 10.25 -13.37
CA LEU A 72 -2.38 11.22 -12.94
C LEU A 72 -1.40 11.54 -14.07
N GLN A 73 -1.00 12.81 -14.19
CA GLN A 73 0.01 13.25 -15.17
C GLN A 73 1.42 12.99 -14.62
N THR A 74 1.77 11.71 -14.53
CA THR A 74 3.06 11.22 -14.02
C THR A 74 3.76 10.36 -15.07
N PRO A 75 5.11 10.38 -15.15
CA PRO A 75 5.84 9.52 -16.08
C PRO A 75 5.48 8.05 -15.95
N CYS A 76 5.32 7.53 -14.71
CA CYS A 76 4.98 6.13 -14.50
C CYS A 76 3.57 5.75 -14.95
N ALA A 77 2.62 6.71 -14.97
CA ALA A 77 1.33 6.46 -15.59
C ALA A 77 1.49 6.24 -17.11
N ALA A 78 2.31 7.06 -17.76
CA ALA A 78 2.53 6.98 -19.21
C ALA A 78 3.39 5.77 -19.62
N THR A 79 4.50 5.51 -18.93
CA THR A 79 5.48 4.49 -19.34
C THR A 79 5.23 3.12 -18.72
N GLY A 80 4.54 3.05 -17.58
CA GLY A 80 4.45 1.82 -16.78
C GLY A 80 5.65 1.54 -15.89
N GLU A 81 6.63 2.43 -15.85
CA GLU A 81 7.85 2.27 -15.06
C GLU A 81 8.03 3.44 -14.09
N CYS A 82 8.52 3.17 -12.88
CA CYS A 82 8.85 4.23 -11.94
C CYS A 82 10.06 5.02 -12.45
N ASN A 83 9.97 6.35 -12.42
CA ASN A 83 11.03 7.26 -12.87
C ASN A 83 11.57 8.13 -11.72
N ASP A 84 11.26 7.77 -10.46
CA ASP A 84 11.53 8.61 -9.28
C ASP A 84 11.21 10.11 -9.50
N CYS A 85 10.00 10.37 -10.01
CA CYS A 85 9.66 11.69 -10.49
C CYS A 85 9.35 12.68 -9.35
N SER A 86 9.40 13.97 -9.68
CA SER A 86 8.94 15.09 -8.85
C SER A 86 7.65 15.75 -9.38
N SER A 87 6.87 15.03 -10.20
CA SER A 87 5.61 15.55 -10.77
C SER A 87 4.68 16.08 -9.64
N PRO A 88 4.00 17.22 -9.84
CA PRO A 88 2.98 17.70 -8.90
C PRO A 88 1.92 16.63 -8.58
N ASP A 89 1.59 15.81 -9.57
CA ASP A 89 0.61 14.72 -9.51
C ASP A 89 1.16 13.43 -8.85
N ARG A 90 2.41 13.43 -8.37
CA ARG A 90 3.01 12.27 -7.70
C ARG A 90 2.11 11.76 -6.58
N MET A 91 1.76 10.46 -6.63
CA MET A 91 1.01 9.77 -5.58
C MET A 91 1.88 8.99 -4.59
N CYS A 92 3.19 8.86 -4.82
CA CYS A 92 4.09 8.19 -3.89
C CYS A 92 4.77 9.20 -2.94
N LYS A 93 3.96 9.87 -2.11
CA LYS A 93 4.40 10.97 -1.23
C LYS A 93 4.52 10.55 0.24
N VAL A 94 3.66 9.64 0.68
CA VAL A 94 3.61 9.14 2.05
C VAL A 94 3.97 7.67 2.04
N THR A 95 5.08 7.32 2.67
CA THR A 95 5.48 5.93 2.90
C THR A 95 5.33 5.62 4.39
N THR A 96 4.60 4.57 4.71
CA THR A 96 4.42 4.10 6.10
C THR A 96 4.83 2.65 6.22
N ILE A 97 5.47 2.33 7.33
CA ILE A 97 5.79 0.96 7.74
C ILE A 97 5.01 0.72 9.03
N ILE A 98 4.10 -0.26 9.01
CA ILE A 98 3.39 -0.71 10.20
C ILE A 98 4.10 -1.98 10.67
N GLU A 99 4.88 -1.86 11.75
CA GLU A 99 5.67 -2.95 12.33
C GLU A 99 4.87 -3.81 13.30
N GLY A 100 3.71 -3.32 13.75
CA GLY A 100 2.85 -4.02 14.68
C GLY A 100 1.46 -3.42 14.73
N LYS A 101 0.55 -4.12 15.43
CA LYS A 101 -0.85 -3.70 15.59
C LYS A 101 -0.93 -2.33 16.28
N PRO A 102 -1.49 -1.29 15.63
CA PRO A 102 -1.63 0.03 16.25
C PRO A 102 -2.55 0.00 17.47
N GLY A 103 -2.27 0.82 18.48
CA GLY A 103 -3.01 0.77 19.75
C GLY A 103 -4.47 1.21 19.69
N ALA A 104 -4.88 1.93 18.64
CA ALA A 104 -6.23 2.49 18.50
C ALA A 104 -7.18 1.63 17.66
N THR A 105 -6.69 0.57 17.00
CA THR A 105 -7.50 -0.25 16.10
C THR A 105 -7.14 -1.73 16.19
N ASP A 106 -8.16 -2.58 16.08
CA ASP A 106 -8.01 -4.01 15.95
C ASP A 106 -7.66 -4.35 14.49
N LEU A 107 -6.37 -4.30 14.15
CA LEU A 107 -5.86 -4.61 12.82
C LEU A 107 -5.64 -6.12 12.65
N GLU A 108 -6.32 -6.70 11.67
CA GLU A 108 -6.22 -8.10 11.25
C GLU A 108 -5.70 -8.18 9.80
N VAL A 109 -4.83 -9.14 9.52
CA VAL A 109 -4.29 -9.40 8.19
C VAL A 109 -4.74 -10.78 7.72
N ILE A 110 -5.46 -10.84 6.61
CA ILE A 110 -5.87 -12.06 5.92
C ILE A 110 -4.97 -12.21 4.70
N LEU A 111 -4.08 -13.21 4.73
CA LEU A 111 -3.28 -13.59 3.58
C LEU A 111 -4.05 -14.55 2.68
N VAL A 112 -4.14 -14.19 1.40
CA VAL A 112 -4.83 -14.98 0.39
C VAL A 112 -3.80 -15.56 -0.57
N GLY A 113 -3.88 -16.87 -0.82
CA GLY A 113 -2.95 -17.57 -1.71
C GLY A 113 -3.00 -17.13 -3.18
N GLU A 114 -4.00 -16.33 -3.55
CA GLU A 114 -4.24 -15.84 -4.91
C GLU A 114 -3.57 -14.47 -5.16
N LYS A 115 -3.38 -14.16 -6.45
CA LYS A 115 -2.90 -12.84 -6.88
C LYS A 115 -4.07 -11.84 -6.85
N LEU A 116 -3.99 -10.85 -5.96
CA LEU A 116 -5.02 -9.83 -5.79
C LEU A 116 -4.47 -8.43 -6.03
N GLY A 117 -5.19 -7.63 -6.82
CA GLY A 117 -4.78 -6.26 -7.16
C GLY A 117 -3.43 -6.24 -7.87
N TYR A 118 -2.60 -5.26 -7.47
CA TYR A 118 -1.24 -5.04 -7.96
C TYR A 118 -0.25 -4.95 -6.80
#